data_AF-A0A397VWG8-F1
#
_entry.id   AF-A0A397VWG8-F1
#
_cell.length_a   1.000
_cell.length_b   1.000
_cell.length_c   1.000
_cell.angle_alpha   90.00
_cell.angle_beta   90.00
_cell.angle_gamma   90.00
#
_symmetry.space_group_name_H-M   'P 1'
#
loop_
_entity.id
_entity.type
_entity.pdbx_description
1 polymer ?
#
loop_
_entity_poly.entity_id
_entity_poly.type
_entity_poly.pdbx_seq_one_letter_code
_entity_poly.pdbx_strand_id
1 'polypeptide(L)'
;MIKKNIQPAQILPHCKRPSPIFSTSSTPKSAWTIPNPELLSNKKINKEFISVDQDFPLNVGWALKENMKFSNKGTRKHIKKKVLQYLQGFFLSGNLKAADRYSPEDMHADLEDLARNGEISVEDVPMVKTIKGWIGSYSASFKKEASERALTEASNDEHALVYNTGSSRTNKRQKERVGD
;
A
#
# COMPACT_ATOMS: atom_id res chain seq x y z
N MET A 1 -11.76 21.02 46.74
CA MET A 1 -11.51 20.59 45.34
C MET A 1 -12.81 20.70 44.55
N ILE A 2 -12.93 21.68 43.67
CA ILE A 2 -14.17 21.96 42.91
C ILE A 2 -14.17 21.08 41.66
N LYS A 3 -15.09 20.11 41.58
CA LYS A 3 -15.29 19.29 40.39
C LYS A 3 -16.02 20.12 39.35
N LYS A 4 -15.32 20.56 38.29
CA LYS A 4 -15.96 21.18 37.13
C LYS A 4 -16.66 20.07 36.33
N ASN A 5 -17.98 20.08 36.39
CA ASN A 5 -18.85 19.22 35.60
C ASN A 5 -18.92 19.78 34.17
N ILE A 6 -18.34 19.07 33.19
CA ILE A 6 -18.38 19.47 31.78
C ILE A 6 -19.44 18.58 31.10
N GLN A 7 -20.54 19.21 30.69
CA GLN A 7 -21.61 18.58 29.90
C GLN A 7 -21.12 18.38 28.45
N PRO A 8 -21.33 17.20 27.83
CA PRO A 8 -21.07 17.02 26.40
C PRO A 8 -22.27 17.44 25.53
N ALA A 9 -21.98 17.81 24.27
CA ALA A 9 -22.87 18.22 23.16
C ALA A 9 -23.18 19.73 23.12
N GLN A 10 -23.07 20.44 21.99
CA GLN A 10 -23.36 20.07 20.61
C GLN A 10 -22.36 20.79 19.66
N ILE A 11 -21.58 20.06 18.87
CA ILE A 11 -20.87 20.65 17.72
C ILE A 11 -21.67 20.25 16.48
N LEU A 12 -22.41 21.21 15.92
CA LEU A 12 -23.14 21.03 14.67
C LEU A 12 -22.12 20.79 13.53
N PRO A 13 -22.18 19.66 12.80
CA PRO A 13 -21.29 19.44 11.67
C PRO A 13 -21.77 20.27 10.49
N HIS A 14 -21.36 21.53 10.41
CA HIS A 14 -21.61 22.35 9.23
C HIS A 14 -20.48 22.24 8.21
N CYS A 15 -20.28 21.04 7.66
CA CYS A 15 -19.51 20.87 6.44
C CYS A 15 -20.40 20.20 5.38
N LYS A 16 -21.02 21.03 4.53
CA LYS A 16 -21.64 20.53 3.30
C LYS A 16 -20.52 20.22 2.29
N ARG A 17 -20.34 18.95 1.95
CA ARG A 17 -19.44 18.50 0.87
C ARG A 17 -19.90 19.12 -0.45
N PRO A 18 -19.07 19.87 -1.19
CA PRO A 18 -19.46 20.37 -2.50
C PRO A 18 -19.62 19.20 -3.46
N SER A 19 -20.76 19.13 -4.14
CA SER A 19 -21.01 18.20 -5.23
C SER A 19 -20.17 18.66 -6.43
N PRO A 20 -19.22 17.86 -6.93
CA PRO A 20 -18.46 18.23 -8.11
C PRO A 20 -19.38 18.30 -9.32
N ILE A 21 -19.40 19.44 -10.02
CA ILE A 21 -20.05 19.57 -11.32
C ILE A 21 -19.08 18.99 -12.34
N PHE A 22 -19.43 17.83 -12.91
CA PHE A 22 -18.64 17.22 -13.97
C PHE A 22 -18.81 18.03 -15.26
N SER A 23 -17.71 18.40 -15.90
CA SER A 23 -17.73 18.97 -17.25
C SER A 23 -18.19 17.92 -18.25
N THR A 24 -19.00 18.32 -19.23
CA THR A 24 -19.34 17.46 -20.36
C THR A 24 -18.11 17.23 -21.25
N SER A 25 -18.00 16.03 -21.82
CA SER A 25 -16.89 15.67 -22.71
C SER A 25 -16.81 16.63 -23.89
N SER A 26 -15.67 17.30 -24.05
CA SER A 26 -15.41 18.12 -25.24
C SER A 26 -15.14 17.20 -26.43
N THR A 27 -15.90 17.37 -27.51
CA THR A 27 -15.56 16.75 -28.80
C THR A 27 -14.55 17.64 -29.53
N PRO A 28 -13.46 17.06 -30.07
CA PRO A 28 -12.50 17.84 -30.83
C PRO A 28 -13.16 18.37 -32.11
N LYS A 29 -12.95 19.67 -32.42
CA LYS A 29 -13.49 20.30 -33.64
C LYS A 29 -12.77 19.85 -34.91
N SER A 30 -11.62 19.19 -34.78
CA SER A 30 -10.79 18.71 -35.88
C SER A 30 -10.47 17.23 -35.73
N ALA A 31 -10.38 16.52 -36.85
CA ALA A 31 -9.87 15.16 -36.87
C ALA A 31 -8.43 15.10 -36.35
N TRP A 32 -8.11 14.10 -35.55
CA TRP A 32 -6.75 13.86 -35.06
C TRP A 32 -5.88 13.36 -36.22
N THR A 33 -5.11 14.26 -36.82
CA THR A 33 -4.09 13.87 -37.80
C THR A 33 -2.85 13.38 -37.07
N ILE A 34 -2.64 12.08 -37.01
CA ILE A 34 -1.37 11.49 -36.53
C ILE A 34 -0.36 11.59 -37.68
N PRO A 35 0.78 12.27 -37.52
CA PRO A 35 1.80 12.32 -38.56
C PRO A 35 2.34 10.91 -38.83
N ASN A 36 2.21 10.43 -40.06
CA ASN A 36 2.75 9.14 -40.47
C ASN A 36 4.28 9.24 -40.62
N PRO A 37 5.08 8.53 -39.80
CA PRO A 37 6.54 8.63 -39.82
C PRO A 37 7.17 8.07 -41.11
N GLU A 38 6.49 7.21 -41.87
CA GLU A 38 7.08 6.56 -43.06
C GLU A 38 7.29 7.52 -44.25
N LEU A 39 6.54 8.63 -44.33
CA LEU A 39 6.70 9.60 -45.42
C LEU A 39 7.86 10.59 -45.20
N LEU A 40 8.50 10.59 -44.02
CA LEU A 40 9.66 11.42 -43.71
C LEU A 40 10.99 10.83 -44.20
N SER A 41 11.03 9.54 -44.58
CA SER A 41 12.29 8.87 -44.90
C SER A 41 12.78 9.04 -46.34
N ASN A 42 11.94 9.53 -47.26
CA ASN A 42 12.24 9.51 -48.71
C ASN A 42 12.30 10.88 -49.39
N LYS A 43 12.21 11.99 -48.66
CA LYS A 43 12.60 13.30 -49.18
C LYS A 43 13.97 13.65 -48.65
N LYS A 44 14.90 13.89 -49.57
CA LYS A 44 16.19 14.55 -49.33
C LYS A 44 15.89 15.89 -48.66
N ILE A 45 15.92 15.94 -47.34
CA ILE A 45 15.64 17.15 -46.57
C ILE A 45 16.84 18.07 -46.75
N ASN A 46 16.66 19.07 -47.61
CA ASN A 46 17.42 20.31 -47.55
C ASN A 46 17.38 20.80 -46.10
N LYS A 47 18.54 21.28 -45.64
CA LYS A 47 18.85 21.76 -44.29
C LYS A 47 18.01 22.98 -43.90
N GLU A 48 16.71 22.80 -43.77
CA GLU A 48 15.79 23.73 -43.12
C GLU A 48 15.05 22.94 -42.05
N PHE A 49 15.66 23.05 -40.88
CA PHE A 49 15.17 22.67 -39.57
C PHE A 49 13.65 22.89 -39.49
N ILE A 50 12.87 21.81 -39.41
CA ILE A 50 11.47 21.93 -38.99
C ILE A 50 11.54 22.34 -37.51
N SER A 51 11.52 23.65 -37.27
CA SER A 51 11.38 24.30 -35.98
C SER A 51 9.97 24.00 -35.43
N VAL A 52 9.72 22.75 -35.03
CA VAL A 52 8.62 22.42 -34.12
C VAL A 52 9.12 22.63 -32.71
N ASP A 53 9.50 23.87 -32.39
CA ASP A 53 10.09 24.24 -31.11
C ASP A 53 9.31 25.37 -30.42
N GLN A 54 8.02 25.52 -30.74
CA GLN A 54 7.14 26.47 -30.09
C GLN A 54 5.88 25.78 -29.59
N ASP A 55 5.81 25.68 -28.26
CA ASP A 55 4.62 25.59 -27.38
C ASP A 55 4.63 24.45 -26.36
N PHE A 56 5.72 23.68 -26.25
CA PHE A 56 5.89 22.82 -25.07
C PHE A 56 6.77 23.51 -24.02
N PRO A 57 6.26 23.77 -22.80
CA PRO A 57 7.01 24.49 -21.77
C PRO A 57 8.21 23.69 -21.20
N LEU A 58 8.41 22.45 -21.65
CA LEU A 58 9.53 21.60 -21.24
C LEU A 58 10.47 21.39 -22.43
N ASN A 59 11.76 21.54 -22.15
CA ASN A 59 12.86 21.30 -23.07
C ASN A 59 12.80 19.89 -23.67
N VAL A 60 13.16 19.78 -24.95
CA VAL A 60 13.27 18.52 -25.69
C VAL A 60 14.08 17.50 -24.88
N GLY A 61 13.53 16.30 -24.72
CA GLY A 61 14.17 15.24 -23.94
C GLY A 61 13.85 15.21 -22.44
N TRP A 62 12.90 16.01 -21.93
CA TRP A 62 12.43 15.92 -20.54
C TRP A 62 11.88 14.53 -20.15
N ALA A 63 11.29 13.82 -21.10
CA ALA A 63 10.74 12.47 -20.92
C ALA A 63 11.71 11.35 -21.35
N LEU A 64 12.91 11.69 -21.83
CA LEU A 64 13.90 10.68 -22.21
C LEU A 64 14.45 10.02 -20.95
N LYS A 65 14.45 8.68 -20.94
CA LYS A 65 14.92 7.86 -19.82
C LYS A 65 16.36 8.17 -19.42
N GLU A 66 17.20 8.59 -20.36
CA GLU A 66 18.57 9.06 -20.13
C GLU A 66 18.67 10.36 -19.32
N ASN A 67 17.70 11.26 -19.48
CA ASN A 67 17.64 12.55 -18.76
C ASN A 67 16.86 12.43 -17.45
N MET A 68 16.27 11.27 -17.19
CA MET A 68 15.56 10.99 -15.95
C MET A 68 16.57 10.91 -14.81
N LYS A 69 16.67 12.02 -14.05
CA LYS A 69 17.43 12.04 -12.80
C LYS A 69 16.69 11.15 -11.81
N PHE A 70 17.04 9.87 -11.75
CA PHE A 70 16.78 9.09 -10.56
C PHE A 70 17.45 9.87 -9.43
N SER A 71 16.65 10.53 -8.59
CA SER A 71 17.18 10.96 -7.30
C SER A 71 17.80 9.70 -6.72
N ASN A 72 19.10 9.74 -6.44
CA ASN A 72 19.79 8.69 -5.72
C ASN A 72 19.05 8.62 -4.38
N LYS A 73 17.99 7.80 -4.32
CA LYS A 73 17.23 7.52 -3.10
C LYS A 73 18.28 6.90 -2.20
N GLY A 74 18.90 7.77 -1.39
CA GLY A 74 20.13 7.46 -0.69
C GLY A 74 19.98 6.13 0.01
N THR A 75 21.03 5.32 -0.02
CA THR A 75 21.10 3.99 0.56
C THR A 75 20.52 4.02 1.97
N ARG A 76 19.22 3.75 2.09
CA ARG A 76 18.49 3.89 3.34
C ARG A 76 19.00 2.76 4.19
N LYS A 77 19.55 3.08 5.38
CA LYS A 77 19.95 2.03 6.33
C LYS A 77 18.74 1.12 6.55
N HIS A 78 18.90 -0.13 6.14
CA HIS A 78 17.85 -1.14 6.25
C HIS A 78 17.90 -1.75 7.65
N ILE A 79 16.73 -2.04 8.22
CA ILE A 79 16.63 -2.83 9.44
C ILE A 79 17.25 -4.20 9.15
N LYS A 80 18.15 -4.66 10.01
CA LYS A 80 18.80 -5.96 9.82
C LYS A 80 17.77 -7.10 9.90
N LYS A 81 18.02 -8.19 9.18
CA LYS A 81 17.12 -9.35 9.12
C LYS A 81 16.82 -9.95 10.50
N LYS A 82 17.82 -9.99 11.39
CA LYS A 82 17.68 -10.51 12.76
C LYS A 82 16.68 -9.68 13.57
N VAL A 83 16.79 -8.35 13.51
CA VAL A 83 15.83 -7.43 14.15
C VAL A 83 14.42 -7.59 13.56
N LEU A 84 14.31 -7.79 12.24
CA LEU A 84 13.02 -8.06 11.60
C LEU A 84 12.35 -9.34 12.12
N GLN A 85 13.12 -10.41 12.38
CA GLN A 85 12.57 -11.66 12.93
C GLN A 85 11.98 -11.45 14.32
N TYR A 86 12.65 -10.69 15.20
CA TYR A 86 12.11 -10.33 16.51
C TYR A 86 10.82 -9.50 16.39
N LEU A 87 10.84 -8.46 15.55
CA LEU A 87 9.66 -7.64 15.29
C LEU A 87 8.46 -8.48 14.78
N GLN A 88 8.70 -9.48 13.94
CA GLN A 88 7.68 -10.42 13.50
C GLN A 88 7.15 -11.28 14.66
N GLY A 89 8.03 -11.84 15.50
CA GLY A 89 7.65 -12.62 16.67
C GLY A 89 6.78 -11.82 17.65
N PHE A 90 7.17 -10.58 17.95
CA PHE A 90 6.40 -9.67 18.81
C PHE A 90 5.02 -9.37 18.22
N PHE A 91 4.95 -9.09 16.91
CA PHE A 91 3.69 -8.82 16.23
C PHE A 91 2.73 -10.02 16.28
N LEU A 92 3.25 -11.23 16.03
CA LEU A 92 2.43 -12.45 16.01
C LEU A 92 1.94 -12.84 17.40
N SER A 93 2.70 -12.55 18.46
CA SER A 93 2.29 -12.83 19.85
C SER A 93 0.98 -12.13 20.21
N GLY A 94 0.80 -10.88 19.76
CA GLY A 94 -0.43 -10.11 19.95
C GLY A 94 -1.63 -10.59 19.14
N ASN A 95 -1.42 -11.40 18.08
CA ASN A 95 -2.52 -11.96 17.29
C ASN A 95 -3.19 -13.15 18.00
N LEU A 96 -2.46 -13.86 18.87
CA LEU A 96 -2.99 -14.99 19.63
C LEU A 96 -3.83 -14.52 20.82
N LYS A 97 -3.34 -13.48 21.52
CA LYS A 97 -3.99 -12.91 22.71
C LYS A 97 -3.85 -11.39 22.67
N ALA A 98 -4.98 -10.69 22.84
CA ALA A 98 -4.99 -9.22 22.86
C ALA A 98 -4.18 -8.64 24.03
N ALA A 99 -4.06 -9.38 25.13
CA ALA A 99 -3.25 -8.98 26.29
C ALA A 99 -1.74 -8.99 26.00
N ASP A 100 -1.30 -9.86 25.08
CA ASP A 100 0.12 -10.02 24.72
C ASP A 100 0.50 -9.13 23.52
N ARG A 101 -0.34 -8.14 23.19
CA ARG A 101 -0.12 -7.26 22.06
C ARG A 101 0.89 -6.18 22.40
N TYR A 102 2.04 -6.25 21.76
CA TYR A 102 3.10 -5.27 21.91
C TYR A 102 2.71 -3.88 21.39
N SER A 103 2.95 -2.86 22.22
CA SER A 103 3.05 -1.47 21.75
C SER A 103 4.39 -1.27 21.02
N PRO A 104 4.49 -0.31 20.08
CA PRO A 104 5.77 0.01 19.45
C PRO A 104 6.87 0.41 20.44
N GLU A 105 6.47 0.99 21.58
CA GLU A 105 7.35 1.33 22.70
C GLU A 105 7.86 0.07 23.41
N ASP A 106 6.99 -0.91 23.66
CA ASP A 106 7.36 -2.19 24.27
C ASP A 106 8.31 -2.98 23.37
N MET A 107 8.03 -3.03 22.06
CA MET A 107 8.94 -3.67 21.08
C MET A 107 10.33 -3.02 21.10
N HIS A 108 10.41 -1.71 21.34
CA HIS A 108 11.68 -1.01 21.41
C HIS A 108 12.46 -1.37 22.67
N ALA A 109 11.78 -1.40 23.82
CA ALA A 109 12.39 -1.79 25.10
C ALA A 109 12.95 -3.22 25.03
N ASP A 110 12.18 -4.17 24.50
CA ASP A 110 12.64 -5.55 24.35
C ASP A 110 13.83 -5.68 23.38
N LEU A 111 13.87 -4.86 22.32
CA LEU A 111 15.03 -4.80 21.44
C LEU A 111 16.26 -4.21 22.14
N GLU A 112 16.08 -3.21 23.01
CA GLU A 112 17.19 -2.72 23.85
C GLU A 112 17.69 -3.81 24.81
N ASP A 113 16.80 -4.62 25.38
CA ASP A 113 17.16 -5.75 26.25
C ASP A 113 17.95 -6.82 25.50
N LEU A 114 17.52 -7.15 24.28
CA LEU A 114 18.25 -8.04 23.38
C LEU A 114 19.62 -7.48 23.00
N ALA A 115 19.74 -6.16 22.84
CA ALA A 115 21.01 -5.50 22.57
C ALA A 115 21.94 -5.53 23.79
N ARG A 116 21.39 -5.31 24.99
CA ARG A 116 22.11 -5.44 26.27
C ARG A 116 22.65 -6.85 26.49
N ASN A 117 21.90 -7.86 26.08
CA ASN A 117 22.30 -9.27 26.15
C ASN A 117 23.32 -9.67 25.06
N GLY A 118 23.67 -8.77 24.13
CA GLY A 118 24.61 -9.03 23.04
C GLY A 118 24.04 -9.85 21.88
N GLU A 119 22.73 -10.09 21.86
CA GLU A 119 22.07 -10.86 20.81
C GLU A 119 21.92 -10.04 19.51
N ILE A 120 21.77 -8.72 19.64
CA ILE A 120 21.75 -7.76 18.52
C ILE A 120 22.72 -6.60 18.77
N SER A 121 23.21 -5.94 17.71
CA SER A 121 24.06 -4.75 17.87
C SER A 121 23.23 -3.58 18.34
N VAL A 122 23.77 -2.77 19.26
CA VAL A 122 23.10 -1.56 19.78
C VAL A 122 22.78 -0.58 18.65
N GLU A 123 23.63 -0.51 17.62
CA GLU A 123 23.45 0.35 16.45
C GLU A 123 22.31 -0.10 15.53
N ASP A 124 21.89 -1.36 15.66
CA ASP A 124 20.83 -1.95 14.83
C ASP A 124 19.43 -1.76 15.42
N VAL A 125 19.35 -1.31 16.68
CA VAL A 125 18.09 -1.08 17.35
C VAL A 125 17.34 0.05 16.62
N PRO A 126 16.19 -0.25 16.01
CA PRO A 126 15.45 0.72 15.24
C PRO A 126 14.68 1.63 16.19
N MET A 127 14.68 2.92 15.91
CA MET A 127 13.88 3.90 16.67
C MET A 127 12.38 3.55 16.64
N VAL A 128 11.66 3.89 17.71
CA VAL A 128 10.20 3.70 17.86
C VAL A 128 9.40 4.17 16.64
N LYS A 129 9.74 5.32 16.03
CA LYS A 129 9.06 5.82 14.81
C LYS A 129 9.21 4.86 13.62
N THR A 130 10.36 4.21 13.50
CA THR A 130 10.65 3.22 12.46
C THR A 130 9.86 1.96 12.71
N ILE A 131 9.77 1.52 13.97
CA ILE A 131 8.93 0.38 14.39
C ILE A 131 7.45 0.66 14.07
N LYS A 132 6.93 1.84 14.40
CA LYS A 132 5.55 2.26 14.05
C LYS A 132 5.29 2.17 12.54
N GLY A 133 6.19 2.73 11.74
CA GLY A 133 6.10 2.65 10.28
C GLY A 133 6.16 1.21 9.77
N TRP A 134 7.06 0.41 10.33
CA TRP A 134 7.20 -1.01 9.99
C TRP A 134 5.95 -1.82 10.32
N ILE A 135 5.36 -1.65 11.51
CA ILE A 135 4.11 -2.32 11.91
C ILE A 135 2.98 -2.00 10.92
N GLY A 136 2.86 -0.72 10.51
CA GLY A 136 1.84 -0.31 9.55
C GLY A 136 2.00 -1.00 8.20
N SER A 137 3.22 -1.02 7.65
CA SER A 137 3.53 -1.73 6.40
C SER A 137 3.34 -3.24 6.53
N TYR A 138 3.88 -3.85 7.58
CA TYR A 138 3.83 -5.29 7.82
C TYR A 138 2.38 -5.77 8.01
N SER A 139 1.56 -5.04 8.76
CA SER A 139 0.13 -5.35 8.94
C SER A 139 -0.64 -5.34 7.63
N ALA A 140 -0.33 -4.40 6.72
CA ALA A 140 -0.96 -4.32 5.41
C ALA A 140 -0.56 -5.52 4.54
N SER A 141 0.73 -5.83 4.48
CA SER A 141 1.26 -7.01 3.76
C SER A 141 0.69 -8.32 4.32
N PHE A 142 0.62 -8.46 5.64
CA PHE A 142 0.09 -9.64 6.31
C PHE A 142 -1.38 -9.90 5.96
N LYS A 143 -2.22 -8.85 5.98
CA LYS A 143 -3.63 -8.96 5.56
C LYS A 143 -3.79 -9.31 4.08
N LYS A 144 -2.95 -8.72 3.23
CA LYS A 144 -2.91 -9.04 1.80
C LYS A 144 -2.54 -10.51 1.57
N GLU A 145 -1.48 -10.98 2.22
CA GLU A 145 -1.01 -12.36 2.11
C GLU A 145 -2.06 -13.37 2.58
N ALA A 146 -2.76 -13.08 3.69
CA ALA A 146 -3.86 -13.90 4.16
C ALA A 146 -5.01 -13.98 3.13
N SER A 147 -5.34 -12.86 2.48
CA SER A 147 -6.38 -12.84 1.44
C SER A 147 -5.95 -13.58 0.16
N GLU A 148 -4.68 -13.48 -0.23
CA GLU A 148 -4.14 -14.20 -1.39
C GLU A 148 -4.16 -15.71 -1.15
N ARG A 149 -3.75 -16.15 0.05
CA ARG A 149 -3.85 -17.57 0.45
C ARG A 149 -5.27 -18.09 0.38
N ALA A 150 -6.24 -17.37 0.95
CA ALA A 150 -7.65 -17.76 0.91
C ALA A 150 -8.19 -17.92 -0.51
N LEU A 151 -7.78 -17.05 -1.46
CA LEU A 151 -8.17 -17.18 -2.87
C LEU A 151 -7.53 -18.39 -3.55
N THR A 152 -6.25 -18.66 -3.27
CA THR A 152 -5.57 -19.84 -3.84
C THR A 152 -6.13 -21.14 -3.29
N GLU A 153 -6.44 -21.20 -1.99
CA GLU A 153 -7.07 -22.35 -1.35
C GLU A 153 -8.46 -22.61 -1.94
N ALA A 154 -9.29 -21.57 -2.06
CA ALA A 154 -10.60 -21.68 -2.73
C ALA A 154 -10.49 -22.15 -4.19
N SER A 155 -9.48 -21.69 -4.95
CA SER A 155 -9.28 -22.13 -6.34
C SER A 155 -8.83 -23.59 -6.44
N ASN A 156 -8.05 -24.07 -5.46
CA ASN A 156 -7.63 -25.47 -5.37
C ASN A 156 -8.80 -26.37 -4.96
N ASP A 157 -9.70 -25.89 -4.09
CA ASP A 157 -10.92 -26.60 -3.69
C ASP A 157 -11.94 -26.71 -4.84
N GLU A 158 -12.03 -25.71 -5.73
CA GLU A 158 -12.83 -25.77 -6.95
C GLU A 158 -12.27 -26.78 -7.96
N HIS A 159 -10.94 -26.81 -8.15
CA HIS A 159 -10.30 -27.88 -8.91
C HIS A 159 -10.57 -29.25 -8.27
N ALA A 160 -10.68 -29.32 -6.95
CA ALA A 160 -11.04 -30.51 -6.19
C ALA A 160 -12.49 -30.98 -6.28
N LEU A 161 -13.41 -30.07 -6.56
CA LEU A 161 -14.80 -30.40 -6.85
C LEU A 161 -15.00 -30.89 -8.28
N VAL A 162 -14.20 -30.42 -9.25
CA VAL A 162 -14.31 -30.87 -10.65
C VAL A 162 -13.85 -32.32 -10.82
N TYR A 163 -12.91 -32.82 -10.01
CA TYR A 163 -12.50 -34.24 -10.02
C TYR A 163 -13.25 -35.12 -9.02
N ASN A 164 -14.23 -34.59 -8.28
CA ASN A 164 -15.01 -35.38 -7.34
C ASN A 164 -16.52 -35.10 -7.49
N THR A 165 -17.07 -35.37 -8.67
CA THR A 165 -18.49 -35.65 -8.84
C THR A 165 -18.81 -37.02 -8.22
N GLY A 166 -18.82 -37.06 -6.89
CA GLY A 166 -19.00 -38.30 -6.16
C GLY A 166 -19.17 -38.17 -4.65
N SER A 167 -19.58 -37.04 -4.09
CA SER A 167 -20.12 -37.06 -2.73
C SER A 167 -20.92 -35.82 -2.35
N SER A 168 -22.23 -36.02 -2.19
CA SER A 168 -23.17 -35.05 -1.61
C SER A 168 -22.75 -34.66 -0.20
N ARG A 169 -22.60 -33.36 0.07
CA ARG A 169 -22.60 -32.82 1.44
C ARG A 169 -23.77 -31.83 1.59
N THR A 170 -24.82 -32.28 2.27
CA THR A 170 -25.91 -31.42 2.73
C THR A 170 -25.55 -30.87 4.11
N ASN A 171 -25.35 -29.55 4.22
CA ASN A 171 -25.22 -28.89 5.52
C ASN A 171 -26.53 -28.16 5.84
N LYS A 172 -27.32 -28.78 6.72
CA LYS A 172 -28.58 -28.26 7.26
C LYS A 172 -28.26 -27.30 8.42
N ARG A 173 -28.49 -26.01 8.20
CA ARG A 173 -28.49 -24.97 9.25
C ARG A 173 -29.54 -25.31 10.32
N GLN A 174 -29.13 -25.54 11.57
CA GLN A 174 -30.02 -25.45 12.72
C GLN A 174 -29.81 -24.10 13.39
N LYS A 175 -30.86 -23.28 13.35
CA LYS A 175 -31.02 -22.06 14.14
C LYS A 175 -31.92 -22.44 15.30
N GLU A 176 -31.35 -22.70 16.47
CA GLU A 176 -32.15 -22.72 17.69
C GLU A 176 -32.44 -21.28 18.10
N ARG A 177 -33.72 -20.91 18.06
CA ARG A 177 -34.22 -19.78 18.83
C ARG A 177 -34.67 -20.36 20.18
N VAL A 178 -34.02 -19.95 21.25
CA VAL A 178 -34.59 -20.05 22.59
C VAL A 178 -35.55 -18.87 22.73
N GLY A 179 -36.83 -19.17 22.96
CA GLY A 179 -37.85 -18.22 23.38
C GLY A 179 -38.24 -18.54 24.82
N ASP A 180 -38.48 -17.49 25.59
CA ASP A 180 -39.10 -17.49 26.92
C ASP A 180 -40.55 -18.02 26.89
#